data_AF-A0A702FCJ4-F1
#
_entry.id   AF-A0A702FCJ4-F1
#
_cell.length_a   1.000
_cell.length_b   1.000
_cell.length_c   1.000
_cell.angle_alpha   90.00
_cell.angle_beta   90.00
_cell.angle_gamma   90.00
#
_symmetry.space_group_name_H-M   'P 1'
#
loop_
_entity.id
_entity.type
_entity.pdbx_description
1 polymer ?
#
loop_
_entity_poly.entity_id
_entity_poly.type
_entity_poly.pdbx_seq_one_letter_code
_entity_poly.pdbx_strand_id
1 'polypeptide(L)' 'MANRKPRLRHTRADVQRIHTQTEIARKLDRSHTLAHFLCAELLNMPCDRLPLWLPAVMDYIADDIGDIQRLLNKPTHTA' A
#
# COMPACT_ATOMS: atom_id res chain seq x y z
N MET A 1 -2.79 -11.33 45.06
CA MET A 1 -3.32 -10.36 44.08
C MET A 1 -2.69 -10.65 42.72
N ALA A 2 -3.41 -11.33 41.84
CA ALA A 2 -2.89 -11.71 40.52
C ALA A 2 -3.02 -10.52 39.56
N ASN A 3 -1.94 -9.76 39.41
CA ASN A 3 -1.84 -8.69 38.42
C ASN A 3 -1.71 -9.29 37.01
N ARG A 4 -2.81 -9.84 36.48
CA ARG A 4 -2.90 -10.23 35.07
C ARG A 4 -3.17 -8.97 34.29
N LYS A 5 -2.10 -8.36 33.75
CA LYS A 5 -2.22 -7.41 32.62
C LYS A 5 -3.19 -8.04 31.62
N PRO A 6 -4.29 -7.37 31.23
CA PRO A 6 -5.16 -7.90 30.20
C PRO A 6 -4.31 -7.97 28.93
N ARG A 7 -3.86 -9.18 28.57
CA ARG A 7 -3.39 -9.44 27.22
C ARG A 7 -4.58 -9.09 26.35
N LEU A 8 -4.53 -7.95 25.67
CA LEU A 8 -5.52 -7.58 24.67
C LEU A 8 -5.66 -8.80 23.76
N ARG A 9 -6.75 -9.56 23.94
CA ARG A 9 -7.12 -10.64 23.05
C ARG A 9 -7.57 -9.94 21.79
N HIS A 10 -6.63 -9.67 20.88
CA HIS A 10 -6.97 -9.22 19.55
C HIS A 10 -7.91 -10.26 18.95
N THR A 11 -9.14 -9.83 18.65
CA THR A 11 -10.09 -10.68 17.97
C THR A 11 -9.57 -10.93 16.54
N ARG A 12 -10.04 -12.00 15.89
CA ARG A 12 -9.69 -12.23 14.47
C ARG A 12 -10.03 -11.02 13.60
N ALA A 13 -11.10 -10.30 13.94
CA ALA A 13 -11.49 -9.05 13.29
C ALA A 13 -10.45 -7.94 13.49
N ASP A 14 -9.90 -7.77 14.70
CA ASP A 14 -8.87 -6.77 14.97
C ASP A 14 -7.58 -7.06 14.19
N VAL A 15 -7.15 -8.32 14.16
CA VAL A 15 -5.96 -8.73 13.39
C VAL A 15 -6.18 -8.49 11.90
N GLN A 16 -7.35 -8.83 11.37
CA GLN A 16 -7.69 -8.59 9.96
C GLN A 16 -7.71 -7.09 9.65
N ARG A 17 -8.27 -6.26 10.53
CA ARG A 17 -8.30 -4.81 10.36
C ARG A 17 -6.89 -4.22 10.36
N ILE A 18 -6.06 -4.59 11.33
CA ILE A 18 -4.66 -4.12 11.42
C ILE A 18 -3.91 -4.55 10.16
N HIS A 19 -4.04 -5.81 9.73
CA HIS A 19 -3.42 -6.30 8.51
C HIS A 19 -3.84 -5.50 7.28
N THR A 20 -5.14 -5.26 7.09
CA THR A 20 -5.64 -4.43 5.98
C THR A 20 -5.07 -3.02 6.02
N GLN A 21 -5.00 -2.40 7.20
CA GLN A 21 -4.41 -1.05 7.37
C GLN A 21 -2.92 -1.03 7.04
N THR A 22 -2.17 -2.03 7.50
CA THR A 22 -0.75 -2.18 7.20
C THR A 22 -0.50 -2.35 5.71
N GLU A 23 -1.30 -3.17 5.03
CA GLU A 23 -1.18 -3.37 3.57
C GLU A 23 -1.51 -2.10 2.79
N ILE A 24 -2.55 -1.35 3.18
CA ILE A 24 -2.86 -0.04 2.57
C ILE A 24 -1.69 0.92 2.76
N ALA A 25 -1.18 1.06 3.99
CA ALA A 25 -0.09 1.97 4.29
C ALA A 25 1.18 1.61 3.49
N ARG A 26 1.52 0.31 3.42
CA ARG A 26 2.67 -0.19 2.67
C ARG A 26 2.56 0.11 1.17
N LYS A 27 1.39 -0.11 0.57
CA LYS A 27 1.16 0.15 -0.86
C LYS A 27 1.19 1.65 -1.17
N LEU A 28 0.60 2.48 -0.30
CA LEU A 28 0.66 3.94 -0.43
C LEU A 28 2.10 4.46 -0.36
N ASP A 29 2.88 4.00 0.62
CA ASP A 29 4.28 4.39 0.79
C ASP A 29 5.12 4.00 -0.44
N ARG A 30 4.94 2.76 -0.94
CA ARG A 30 5.61 2.29 -2.15
C ARG A 30 5.23 3.10 -3.37
N SER A 31 3.93 3.29 -3.63
CA SER A 31 3.43 4.08 -4.76
C SER A 31 3.92 5.51 -4.72
N HIS A 32 3.87 6.15 -3.55
CA HIS A 32 4.37 7.50 -3.36
C HIS A 32 5.88 7.59 -3.64
N THR A 33 6.65 6.64 -3.10
CA THR A 33 8.11 6.59 -3.30
C THR A 33 8.45 6.42 -4.79
N LEU A 34 7.79 5.48 -5.48
CA LEU A 34 7.96 5.28 -6.92
C LEU A 34 7.61 6.54 -7.71
N ALA A 35 6.47 7.17 -7.42
CA ALA A 35 6.05 8.40 -8.11
C ALA A 35 7.02 9.56 -7.87
N HIS A 36 7.53 9.69 -6.64
CA HIS A 36 8.50 10.73 -6.28
C HIS A 36 9.80 10.60 -7.07
N PHE A 37 10.40 9.41 -7.08
CA PHE A 37 11.64 9.17 -7.82
C PHE A 37 11.43 9.19 -9.33
N LEU A 38 10.32 8.64 -9.82
CA LEU A 38 9.93 8.72 -11.23
C LEU A 38 9.89 10.16 -11.72
N CYS A 39 9.29 11.08 -10.96
CA CYS A 39 9.23 12.50 -11.32
C CYS A 39 10.64 13.10 -11.43
N ALA A 40 11.50 12.84 -10.45
CA ALA A 40 12.88 13.31 -10.47
C ALA A 40 13.68 12.73 -11.65
N GLU A 41 13.56 11.44 -11.91
CA GLU A 41 14.24 10.75 -13.02
C GLU A 41 13.78 11.29 -14.38
N LEU A 42 12.47 11.43 -14.60
CA LEU A 42 11.92 11.95 -15.86
C LEU A 42 12.34 13.39 -16.15
N LEU A 43 12.46 14.25 -15.13
CA LEU A 43 12.91 15.64 -15.30
C LEU A 43 14.39 15.74 -15.68
N ASN A 44 15.20 14.74 -15.34
CA ASN A 44 16.64 14.73 -15.59
C ASN A 44 17.03 13.89 -16.82
N MET A 45 16.08 13.17 -17.42
CA MET A 45 16.35 12.34 -18.60
C MET A 45 16.26 13.15 -19.90
N PRO A 46 17.16 12.89 -20.87
CA PRO A 46 17.04 13.45 -22.21
C PRO A 46 15.76 12.95 -22.89
N CYS A 47 15.03 13.85 -23.53
CA CYS A 47 13.71 13.58 -24.15
C CYS A 47 13.73 12.54 -25.29
N ASP A 48 14.90 12.17 -25.78
CA ASP A 48 15.05 11.41 -27.02
C ASP A 48 14.70 9.92 -26.85
N ARG A 49 14.66 9.39 -25.62
CA ARG A 49 14.25 8.01 -25.34
C ARG A 49 13.57 7.89 -23.99
N LEU A 50 12.33 7.39 -24.01
CA LEU A 50 11.68 6.90 -22.79
C LEU A 50 12.42 5.65 -22.29
N PRO A 51 12.67 5.54 -20.98
CA PRO A 51 13.37 4.40 -20.44
C PRO A 51 12.47 3.16 -20.44
N LEU A 52 13.06 1.99 -20.72
CA LEU A 52 12.33 0.71 -20.80
C LEU A 52 11.66 0.31 -19.47
N TRP A 53 12.13 0.84 -18.35
CA TRP A 53 11.54 0.59 -17.03
C TRP A 53 10.28 1.43 -16.76
N LEU A 54 10.02 2.50 -17.53
CA LEU A 54 8.91 3.43 -17.29
C LEU A 54 7.55 2.73 -17.26
N PRO A 55 7.20 1.85 -18.22
CA PRO A 55 5.92 1.14 -18.16
C PRO A 55 5.79 0.30 -16.90
N ALA A 56 6.85 -0.42 -16.50
CA ALA A 56 6.82 -1.26 -15.30
C ALA A 56 6.59 -0.45 -14.02
N VAL A 57 7.20 0.73 -13.89
CA VAL A 57 6.97 1.62 -12.73
C VAL A 57 5.53 2.15 -12.72
N MET A 58 4.98 2.51 -13.88
CA MET A 58 3.59 2.95 -14.00
C MET A 58 2.61 1.82 -13.65
N ASP A 59 2.88 0.60 -14.12
CA ASP A 59 2.07 -0.59 -13.80
C ASP A 59 2.09 -0.87 -12.29
N TYR A 60 3.25 -0.78 -11.63
CA TYR A 60 3.32 -0.96 -10.17
C TYR A 60 2.48 0.05 -9.39
N ILE A 61 2.49 1.32 -9.81
CA ILE A 61 1.68 2.37 -9.18
C ILE A 61 0.18 2.11 -9.43
N ALA A 62 -0.19 1.74 -10.66
CA ALA A 62 -1.57 1.44 -11.02
C ALA A 62 -2.12 0.22 -10.26
N ASP A 63 -1.33 -0.85 -10.16
CA ASP A 63 -1.66 -2.06 -9.40
C ASP A 63 -1.87 -1.76 -7.92
N ASP A 64 -0.99 -0.96 -7.31
CA ASP A 64 -1.12 -0.57 -5.90
C ASP A 64 -2.39 0.27 -5.65
N ILE A 65 -2.71 1.21 -6.54
CA ILE A 65 -3.96 1.98 -6.46
C ILE A 65 -5.18 1.04 -6.56
N GLY A 66 -5.16 0.11 -7.52
CA GLY A 66 -6.24 -0.86 -7.70
C GLY A 66 -6.41 -1.78 -6.49
N ASP A 67 -5.32 -2.25 -5.92
CA ASP A 67 -5.33 -3.07 -4.70
C ASP A 67 -5.84 -2.30 -3.49
N ILE A 68 -5.44 -1.03 -3.31
CA ILE A 68 -5.94 -0.17 -2.24
C ILE A 68 -7.46 0.01 -2.40
N GLN A 69 -7.94 0.29 -3.61
CA GLN A 69 -9.38 0.40 -3.88
C GLN A 69 -10.13 -0.88 -3.54
N ARG A 70 -9.57 -2.06 -3.87
CA ARG A 70 -10.15 -3.35 -3.50
C ARG A 70 -10.17 -3.56 -1.98
N LEU A 71 -9.12 -3.17 -1.26
CA LEU A 71 -9.04 -3.28 0.20
C LEU A 71 -10.04 -2.36 0.90
N LEU A 72 -10.24 -1.14 0.38
CA LEU A 72 -11.20 -0.17 0.90
C LEU A 72 -12.66 -0.57 0.60
N ASN A 73 -12.92 -1.14 -0.57
CA ASN A 73 -14.25 -1.56 -1.00
C ASN A 73 -14.64 -2.96 -0.52
N LYS A 74 -13.77 -3.64 0.24
CA LYS A 74 -14.05 -4.99 0.74
C LYS A 74 -15.19 -4.87 1.77
N PRO A 75 -16.37 -5.47 1.54
CA PRO A 75 -17.48 -5.36 2.47
C PRO A 75 -17.07 -5.95 3.81
N THR A 76 -17.25 -5.16 4.87
CA THR A 76 -17.14 -5.66 6.24
C THR A 76 -18.24 -6.70 6.40
N HIS A 77 -17.91 -7.99 6.32
CA HIS A 77 -18.85 -9.05 6.63
C HIS A 77 -19.27 -8.88 8.10
N THR A 78 -20.40 -8.21 8.31
CA THR A 78 -21.19 -8.28 9.54
C THR A 78 -21.85 -9.66 9.54
N ALA A 79 -21.20 -10.60 10.22
CA ALA A 79 -21.84 -11.85 10.66
C ALA A 79 -22.58 -11.60 11.98
#